data_AF-A0A0J6TB61-F1
#
_entry.id   AF-A0A0J6TB61-F1
#
_cell.length_a   1.000
_cell.length_b   1.000
_cell.length_c   1.000
_cell.angle_alpha   90.00
_cell.angle_beta   90.00
_cell.angle_gamma   90.00
#
_symmetry.space_group_name_H-M   'P 1'
#
loop_
_entity.id
_entity.type
_entity.pdbx_description
1 polymer ?
#
loop_
_entity_poly.entity_id
_entity_poly.type
_entity_poly.pdbx_seq_one_letter_code
_entity_poly.pdbx_strand_id
1 'polypeptide(L)'
;MAARTGRLAAAIPLAAALAAVALAAASGATQGGLASAGLDPWVYGFFADRYPLFFAAIAYGAAQVALLPVSAPGWRGWLGALLGLALVLGLSLHPTYGGLVLRAGFSVGGVAFLSGQTMGVAQGLGAIVAAVVLGSALGFPALLARGLPRRGAWLRSCGLGLLRFAALAWALGLLAAARDLGLAGFPRLPLSGAQAALAGTIVLAAFLPHTIFGLIGPRASVETTPGRG
;
A
#
# COMPACT_ATOMS: atom_id res chain seq x y z
N MET A 1 15.04 -16.58 -18.48
CA MET A 1 13.63 -16.68 -18.02
C MET A 1 13.39 -16.07 -16.63
N ALA A 2 14.18 -16.39 -15.60
CA ALA A 2 13.99 -15.90 -14.21
C ALA A 2 13.88 -14.36 -14.04
N ALA A 3 14.64 -13.58 -14.83
CA ALA A 3 14.58 -12.11 -14.79
C ALA A 3 13.25 -11.52 -15.31
N ARG A 4 12.54 -12.22 -16.20
CA ARG A 4 11.21 -11.82 -16.70
C ARG A 4 10.14 -12.07 -15.64
N THR A 5 10.23 -13.22 -14.97
CA THR A 5 9.30 -13.62 -13.90
C THR A 5 9.37 -12.67 -12.70
N GLY A 6 10.57 -12.22 -12.31
CA GLY A 6 10.74 -11.24 -11.21
C GLY A 6 10.20 -9.85 -11.52
N ARG A 7 10.28 -9.39 -12.79
CA ARG A 7 9.72 -8.10 -13.22
C ARG A 7 8.20 -8.13 -13.29
N LEU A 8 7.62 -9.22 -13.76
CA LEU A 8 6.17 -9.41 -13.78
C LEU A 8 5.62 -9.46 -12.35
N ALA A 9 6.26 -10.21 -11.45
CA ALA A 9 5.85 -10.29 -10.04
C ALA A 9 5.85 -8.93 -9.33
N ALA A 10 6.79 -8.03 -9.68
CA ALA A 10 6.85 -6.68 -9.10
C ALA A 10 5.72 -5.76 -9.60
N ALA A 11 5.13 -6.03 -10.77
CA ALA A 11 4.01 -5.25 -11.30
C ALA A 11 2.65 -5.68 -10.73
N ILE A 12 2.54 -6.91 -10.19
CA ILE A 12 1.28 -7.46 -9.67
C ILE A 12 0.64 -6.56 -8.60
N PRO A 13 1.37 -6.01 -7.60
CA PRO A 13 0.76 -5.13 -6.59
C PRO A 13 0.15 -3.86 -7.19
N LEU A 14 0.84 -3.26 -8.16
CA LEU A 14 0.33 -2.09 -8.88
C LEU A 14 -0.91 -2.46 -9.71
N ALA A 15 -0.88 -3.60 -10.39
CA ALA A 15 -2.04 -4.10 -11.14
C ALA A 15 -3.22 -4.38 -10.21
N ALA A 16 -3.01 -4.92 -9.01
CA ALA A 16 -4.05 -5.16 -8.02
C ALA A 16 -4.70 -3.84 -7.53
N ALA A 17 -3.89 -2.80 -7.31
CA ALA A 17 -4.38 -1.47 -6.95
C ALA A 17 -5.25 -0.86 -8.05
N LEU A 18 -4.82 -0.96 -9.31
CA LEU A 18 -5.58 -0.50 -10.48
C LEU A 18 -6.85 -1.32 -10.70
N ALA A 19 -6.78 -2.64 -10.51
CA ALA A 19 -7.92 -3.53 -10.59
C ALA A 19 -8.97 -3.18 -9.54
N ALA A 20 -8.57 -2.78 -8.32
CA ALA A 20 -9.51 -2.33 -7.30
C ALA A 20 -10.28 -1.07 -7.75
N VAL A 21 -9.61 -0.11 -8.40
CA VAL A 21 -10.28 1.06 -9.00
C VAL A 21 -11.21 0.66 -10.13
N ALA A 22 -10.75 -0.22 -11.03
CA ALA A 22 -11.56 -0.70 -12.15
C ALA A 22 -12.80 -1.46 -11.67
N LEU A 23 -12.68 -2.29 -10.63
CA LEU A 23 -13.80 -2.99 -10.00
C LEU A 23 -14.78 -2.01 -9.34
N ALA A 24 -14.28 -0.99 -8.63
CA ALA A 24 -15.14 0.06 -8.05
C ALA A 24 -15.93 0.82 -9.13
N ALA A 25 -15.29 1.13 -10.26
CA ALA A 25 -15.93 1.79 -11.40
C ALA A 25 -16.96 0.87 -12.10
N ALA A 26 -16.58 -0.38 -12.37
CA ALA A 26 -17.44 -1.33 -13.09
C ALA A 26 -18.66 -1.78 -12.27
N SER A 27 -18.51 -1.91 -10.94
CA SER A 27 -19.61 -2.28 -10.05
C SER A 27 -20.55 -1.11 -9.72
N GLY A 28 -20.17 0.13 -10.06
CA GLY A 28 -20.89 1.32 -9.60
C GLY A 28 -20.95 1.41 -8.08
N ALA A 29 -19.92 0.90 -7.39
CA ALA A 29 -19.92 0.80 -5.93
C ALA A 29 -20.11 2.18 -5.29
N THR A 30 -21.11 2.27 -4.42
CA THR A 30 -21.37 3.44 -3.59
C THR A 30 -21.31 3.06 -2.13
N GLN A 31 -21.09 4.05 -1.27
CA GLN A 31 -21.16 3.89 0.18
C GLN A 31 -22.53 3.34 0.61
N GLY A 32 -23.63 3.82 0.01
CA GLY A 32 -24.97 3.32 0.30
C GLY A 32 -25.16 1.85 -0.12
N GLY A 33 -24.67 1.47 -1.29
CA GLY A 33 -24.70 0.07 -1.74
C GLY A 33 -23.90 -0.85 -0.83
N LEU A 34 -22.70 -0.43 -0.42
CA LEU A 34 -21.86 -1.19 0.51
C LEU A 34 -22.47 -1.29 1.92
N ALA A 35 -23.09 -0.22 2.41
CA ALA A 35 -23.82 -0.25 3.67
C ALA A 35 -25.02 -1.22 3.62
N SER A 36 -25.77 -1.22 2.51
CA SER A 36 -26.89 -2.15 2.33
C SER A 36 -26.46 -3.63 2.27
N ALA A 37 -25.22 -3.89 1.88
CA ALA A 37 -24.61 -5.22 1.90
C ALA A 37 -24.07 -5.63 3.29
N GLY A 38 -24.32 -4.84 4.33
CA GLY A 38 -23.84 -5.09 5.69
C GLY A 38 -22.34 -4.81 5.89
N LEU A 39 -21.69 -4.13 4.93
CA LEU A 39 -20.27 -3.81 5.00
C LEU A 39 -19.99 -2.46 5.69
N ASP A 40 -21.02 -1.77 6.19
CA ASP A 40 -20.90 -0.46 6.84
C ASP A 40 -19.84 -0.39 7.97
N PRO A 41 -19.66 -1.43 8.83
CA PRO A 41 -18.61 -1.40 9.85
C PRO A 41 -17.18 -1.37 9.28
N TRP A 42 -17.02 -1.82 8.04
CA TRP A 42 -15.76 -2.00 7.31
C TRP A 42 -15.57 -0.95 6.21
N VAL A 43 -16.68 -0.42 5.70
CA VAL A 43 -16.76 0.61 4.66
C VAL A 43 -17.02 1.93 5.35
N TYR A 44 -15.90 2.50 5.75
CA TYR A 44 -15.76 3.74 6.49
C TYR A 44 -16.66 4.88 6.00
N GLY A 45 -17.76 5.19 6.68
CA GLY A 45 -18.54 6.38 6.33
C GLY A 45 -17.71 7.67 6.32
N PHE A 46 -16.88 7.89 7.35
CA PHE A 46 -15.98 9.05 7.40
C PHE A 46 -14.72 8.88 6.54
N PHE A 47 -14.01 7.75 6.65
CA PHE A 47 -12.72 7.59 5.96
C PHE A 47 -12.84 7.22 4.49
N ALA A 48 -13.92 6.57 4.04
CA ALA A 48 -14.14 6.34 2.62
C ALA A 48 -14.54 7.65 1.95
N ASP A 49 -15.31 8.51 2.63
CA ASP A 49 -15.59 9.87 2.16
C ASP A 49 -14.34 10.76 2.13
N ARG A 50 -13.47 10.66 3.14
CA ARG A 50 -12.28 11.52 3.23
C ARG A 50 -11.09 10.99 2.42
N TYR A 51 -10.92 9.68 2.34
CA TYR A 51 -9.79 8.98 1.72
C TYR A 51 -10.28 7.90 0.74
N PRO A 52 -11.00 8.30 -0.32
CA PRO A 52 -11.69 7.36 -1.20
C PRO A 52 -10.77 6.31 -1.81
N LEU A 53 -9.54 6.66 -2.18
CA LEU A 53 -8.63 5.72 -2.86
C LEU A 53 -7.82 4.83 -1.91
N PHE A 54 -8.07 4.86 -0.60
CA PHE A 54 -7.30 4.05 0.33
C PHE A 54 -7.49 2.54 0.11
N PHE A 55 -8.63 2.08 -0.43
CA PHE A 55 -8.81 0.67 -0.80
C PHE A 55 -7.76 0.19 -1.82
N ALA A 56 -7.27 1.07 -2.70
CA ALA A 56 -6.21 0.74 -3.65
C ALA A 56 -4.89 0.47 -2.93
N ALA A 57 -4.62 1.18 -1.83
CA ALA A 57 -3.46 0.91 -0.97
C ALA A 57 -3.57 -0.43 -0.25
N ILE A 58 -4.78 -0.81 0.17
CA ILE A 58 -5.05 -2.13 0.77
C ILE A 58 -4.79 -3.24 -0.26
N ALA A 59 -5.35 -3.11 -1.46
CA ALA A 59 -5.15 -4.06 -2.54
C ALA A 59 -3.66 -4.18 -2.93
N TYR A 60 -2.96 -3.05 -3.04
CA TYR A 60 -1.52 -3.00 -3.28
C TYR A 60 -0.73 -3.75 -2.20
N GLY A 61 -0.99 -3.42 -0.93
CA GLY A 61 -0.30 -3.99 0.22
C GLY A 61 -0.56 -5.50 0.35
N ALA A 62 -1.81 -5.92 0.21
CA ALA A 62 -2.22 -7.31 0.27
C ALA A 62 -1.56 -8.15 -0.83
N ALA A 63 -1.52 -7.64 -2.07
CA ALA A 63 -0.83 -8.30 -3.17
C ALA A 63 0.69 -8.41 -2.93
N GLN A 64 1.33 -7.37 -2.39
CA GLN A 64 2.76 -7.41 -2.01
C GLN A 64 3.08 -8.57 -1.07
N VAL A 65 2.31 -8.71 0.01
CA VAL A 65 2.56 -9.73 1.04
C VAL A 65 2.13 -11.12 0.59
N ALA A 66 1.04 -11.23 -0.19
CA ALA A 66 0.58 -12.51 -0.75
C ALA A 66 1.60 -13.15 -1.70
N LEU A 67 2.46 -12.34 -2.33
CA LEU A 67 3.52 -12.81 -3.23
C LEU A 67 4.82 -13.18 -2.51
N LEU A 68 4.91 -13.06 -1.18
CA LEU A 68 6.09 -13.46 -0.42
C LEU A 68 6.51 -14.93 -0.67
N PRO A 69 5.62 -15.92 -0.79
CA PRO A 69 6.01 -17.32 -1.04
C PRO A 69 6.70 -17.51 -2.40
N VAL A 70 6.42 -16.65 -3.39
CA VAL A 70 7.10 -16.67 -4.69
C VAL A 70 8.54 -16.19 -4.56
N SER A 71 8.77 -15.19 -3.71
CA SER A 71 10.09 -14.57 -3.51
C SER A 71 10.96 -15.27 -2.45
N ALA A 72 10.34 -16.02 -1.53
CA ALA A 72 10.97 -16.78 -0.48
C ALA A 72 10.25 -18.13 -0.35
N PRO A 73 10.51 -19.09 -1.26
CA PRO A 73 9.84 -20.38 -1.24
C PRO A 73 10.05 -21.13 0.07
N GLY A 74 9.01 -21.77 0.58
CA GLY A 74 9.02 -22.54 1.82
C GLY A 74 8.08 -21.99 2.90
N TRP A 75 8.08 -22.63 4.07
CA TRP A 75 7.16 -22.32 5.17
C TRP A 75 7.27 -20.87 5.66
N ARG A 76 8.48 -20.29 5.63
CA ARG A 76 8.73 -18.89 6.03
C ARG A 76 8.06 -17.88 5.10
N GLY A 77 8.03 -18.16 3.80
CA GLY A 77 7.33 -17.32 2.82
C GLY A 77 5.83 -17.32 3.05
N TRP A 78 5.25 -18.49 3.33
CA TRP A 78 3.84 -18.63 3.68
C TRP A 78 3.50 -17.98 5.01
N LEU A 79 4.31 -18.17 6.04
CA LEU A 79 4.11 -17.50 7.33
C LEU A 79 4.17 -15.98 7.18
N GLY A 80 5.14 -15.46 6.41
CA GLY A 80 5.20 -14.04 6.08
C GLY A 80 3.99 -13.55 5.30
N ALA A 81 3.47 -14.34 4.34
CA ALA A 81 2.27 -13.98 3.60
C ALA A 81 1.04 -13.91 4.50
N LEU A 82 0.81 -14.92 5.35
CA LEU A 82 -0.31 -14.98 6.27
C LEU A 82 -0.24 -13.85 7.30
N LEU A 83 0.93 -13.65 7.94
CA LEU A 83 1.13 -12.55 8.88
C LEU A 83 0.95 -11.20 8.19
N GLY A 84 1.49 -11.02 6.99
CA GLY A 84 1.36 -9.77 6.24
C GLY A 84 -0.07 -9.48 5.84
N LEU A 85 -0.82 -10.49 5.37
CA LEU A 85 -2.25 -10.32 5.09
C LEU A 85 -3.02 -9.97 6.36
N ALA A 86 -2.76 -10.66 7.47
CA ALA A 86 -3.39 -10.35 8.75
C ALA A 86 -3.08 -8.92 9.21
N LEU A 87 -1.83 -8.45 9.07
CA LEU A 87 -1.45 -7.10 9.46
C LEU A 87 -2.00 -6.04 8.51
N VAL A 88 -1.90 -6.22 7.19
CA VAL A 88 -2.43 -5.26 6.21
C VAL A 88 -3.94 -5.16 6.36
N LEU A 89 -4.66 -6.28 6.35
CA LEU A 89 -6.11 -6.27 6.50
C LEU A 89 -6.52 -5.81 7.90
N GLY A 90 -5.91 -6.33 8.96
CA GLY A 90 -6.26 -5.95 10.33
C GLY A 90 -6.00 -4.48 10.64
N LEU A 91 -4.87 -3.93 10.21
CA LEU A 91 -4.52 -2.52 10.44
C LEU A 91 -5.18 -1.57 9.46
N SER A 92 -5.63 -2.02 8.29
CA SER A 92 -6.30 -1.17 7.30
C SER A 92 -7.82 -1.29 7.31
N LEU A 93 -8.38 -2.41 7.78
CA LEU A 93 -9.81 -2.72 7.76
C LEU A 93 -10.47 -2.72 9.14
N HIS A 94 -9.78 -2.45 10.26
CA HIS A 94 -10.37 -2.54 11.61
C HIS A 94 -11.76 -1.86 11.71
N PRO A 95 -12.78 -2.55 12.26
CA PRO A 95 -14.15 -2.03 12.27
C PRO A 95 -14.28 -0.80 13.15
N THR A 96 -15.34 -0.01 12.92
CA THR A 96 -15.82 1.13 13.72
C THR A 96 -15.20 2.51 13.45
N TYR A 97 -13.91 2.64 13.13
CA TYR A 97 -13.26 3.98 13.07
C TYR A 97 -12.18 4.16 12.00
N GLY A 98 -12.16 3.41 10.91
CA GLY A 98 -10.95 3.42 10.06
C GLY A 98 -9.91 2.48 10.64
N GLY A 99 -9.23 1.69 9.81
CA GLY A 99 -8.06 0.95 10.24
C GLY A 99 -7.03 1.87 10.94
N LEU A 100 -6.19 1.29 11.79
CA LEU A 100 -5.12 2.00 12.50
C LEU A 100 -4.28 2.89 11.58
N VAL A 101 -4.08 2.49 10.31
CA VAL A 101 -3.34 3.28 9.31
C VAL A 101 -3.94 4.68 9.12
N LEU A 102 -5.25 4.76 8.84
CA LEU A 102 -5.92 6.03 8.60
C LEU A 102 -6.14 6.80 9.90
N ARG A 103 -6.44 6.11 11.01
CA ARG A 103 -6.60 6.75 12.32
C ARG A 103 -5.33 7.44 12.77
N ALA A 104 -4.20 6.74 12.73
CA ALA A 104 -2.91 7.30 13.15
C ALA A 104 -2.53 8.50 12.28
N GLY A 105 -2.68 8.39 10.96
CA GLY A 105 -2.42 9.50 10.04
C GLY A 105 -3.34 10.71 10.27
N PHE A 106 -4.65 10.47 10.39
CA PHE A 106 -5.63 11.54 10.63
C PHE A 106 -5.44 12.21 11.99
N SER A 107 -5.18 11.44 13.06
CA SER A 107 -4.94 11.98 14.40
C SER A 107 -3.70 12.87 14.44
N VAL A 108 -2.57 12.41 13.88
CA VAL A 108 -1.34 13.21 13.88
C VAL A 108 -1.46 14.43 12.98
N GLY A 109 -2.03 14.28 11.78
CA GLY A 109 -2.28 15.42 10.89
C GLY A 109 -3.24 16.44 11.51
N GLY A 110 -4.31 15.98 12.17
CA GLY A 110 -5.25 16.81 12.88
C GLY A 110 -4.61 17.60 14.03
N VAL A 111 -3.82 16.94 14.88
CA VAL A 111 -3.09 17.60 15.98
C VAL A 111 -2.09 18.63 15.44
N ALA A 112 -1.36 18.31 14.36
CA ALA A 112 -0.43 19.24 13.74
C ALA A 112 -1.13 20.49 13.22
N PHE A 113 -2.28 20.32 12.54
CA PHE A 113 -3.09 21.45 12.06
C PHE A 113 -3.64 22.30 13.21
N LEU A 114 -4.18 21.67 14.26
CA LEU A 114 -4.68 22.36 15.45
C LEU A 114 -3.58 23.09 16.23
N SER A 115 -2.33 22.66 16.06
CA SER A 115 -1.14 23.30 16.62
C SER A 115 -0.59 24.44 15.75
N GLY A 116 -1.34 24.88 14.74
CA GLY A 116 -1.02 26.03 13.89
C GLY A 116 -0.13 25.72 12.68
N GLN A 117 0.11 24.45 12.35
CA GLN A 117 0.82 24.09 11.12
C GLN A 117 -0.05 24.30 9.88
N THR A 118 0.59 24.54 8.74
CA THR A 118 -0.13 24.66 7.46
C THR A 118 -0.77 23.32 7.07
N MET A 119 -1.85 23.37 6.28
CA MET A 119 -2.57 22.17 5.83
C MET A 119 -1.64 21.16 5.12
N GLY A 120 -0.70 21.66 4.29
CA GLY A 120 0.26 20.79 3.61
C GLY A 120 1.20 20.06 4.56
N VAL A 121 1.71 20.73 5.60
CA VAL A 121 2.56 20.10 6.62
C VAL A 121 1.77 19.07 7.43
N ALA A 122 0.56 19.41 7.85
CA ALA A 122 -0.34 18.52 8.56
C ALA A 122 -0.65 17.24 7.76
N GLN A 123 -1.00 17.38 6.48
CA GLN A 123 -1.23 16.26 5.57
C GLN A 123 0.04 15.43 5.37
N GLY A 124 1.20 16.06 5.19
CA GLY A 124 2.48 15.38 5.05
C GLY A 124 2.84 14.54 6.27
N LEU A 125 2.69 15.10 7.48
CA LEU A 125 2.91 14.36 8.74
C LEU A 125 1.94 13.19 8.89
N GLY A 126 0.67 13.39 8.57
CA GLY A 126 -0.32 12.31 8.57
C GLY A 126 0.04 11.18 7.60
N ALA A 127 0.49 11.52 6.39
CA ALA A 127 0.93 10.54 5.39
C ALA A 127 2.18 9.76 5.85
N ILE A 128 3.14 10.43 6.49
CA ILE A 128 4.32 9.79 7.08
C ILE A 128 3.91 8.78 8.14
N VAL A 129 3.02 9.15 9.07
CA VAL A 129 2.55 8.25 10.13
C VAL A 129 1.78 7.08 9.56
N ALA A 130 0.89 7.31 8.59
CA ALA A 130 0.19 6.24 7.89
C ALA A 130 1.17 5.29 7.18
N ALA A 131 2.24 5.84 6.59
CA ALA A 131 3.29 5.05 5.94
C ALA A 131 4.16 4.28 6.93
N VAL A 132 4.34 4.75 8.17
CA VAL A 132 5.00 3.97 9.23
C VAL A 132 4.16 2.75 9.56
N VAL A 133 2.86 2.93 9.81
CA VAL A 133 1.96 1.83 10.16
C VAL A 133 1.86 0.83 9.00
N LEU A 134 1.53 1.27 7.78
CA LEU A 134 1.41 0.39 6.62
C LEU A 134 2.76 -0.20 6.21
N GLY A 135 3.82 0.60 6.21
CA GLY A 135 5.17 0.16 5.89
C GLY A 135 5.67 -0.91 6.87
N SER A 136 5.32 -0.81 8.15
CA SER A 136 5.63 -1.85 9.14
C SER A 136 4.86 -3.15 8.86
N ALA A 137 3.58 -3.05 8.47
CA ALA A 137 2.74 -4.19 8.08
C ALA A 137 3.28 -4.92 6.84
N LEU A 138 4.01 -4.23 5.96
CA LEU A 138 4.67 -4.82 4.79
C LEU A 138 6.10 -5.30 5.11
N GLY A 139 6.83 -4.53 5.92
CA GLY A 139 8.25 -4.75 6.22
C GLY A 139 8.50 -5.91 7.16
N PHE A 140 7.75 -6.03 8.27
CA PHE A 140 7.95 -7.10 9.25
C PHE A 140 7.74 -8.51 8.65
N PRO A 141 6.65 -8.79 7.90
CA PRO A 141 6.49 -10.10 7.29
C PRO A 141 7.53 -10.38 6.19
N ALA A 142 7.97 -9.35 5.47
CA ALA A 142 9.06 -9.50 4.49
C ALA A 142 10.39 -9.87 5.16
N LEU A 143 10.70 -9.28 6.33
CA LEU A 143 11.86 -9.65 7.15
C LEU A 143 11.73 -11.06 7.71
N LEU A 144 10.54 -11.47 8.16
CA LEU A 144 10.29 -12.83 8.63
C LEU A 144 10.52 -13.87 7.52
N ALA A 145 9.96 -13.58 6.33
CA ALA A 145 10.06 -14.45 5.16
C ALA A 145 11.50 -14.57 4.62
N ARG A 146 12.23 -13.45 4.53
CA ARG A 146 13.53 -13.38 3.84
C ARG A 146 14.75 -13.38 4.77
N GLY A 147 14.56 -13.07 6.05
CA GLY A 147 15.64 -12.85 7.00
C GLY A 147 16.27 -11.45 6.89
N LEU A 148 17.21 -11.17 7.81
CA LEU A 148 17.96 -9.92 7.82
C LEU A 148 18.97 -9.86 6.66
N PRO A 149 19.24 -8.67 6.11
CA PRO A 149 20.27 -8.51 5.10
C PRO A 149 21.66 -8.86 5.65
N ARG A 150 22.52 -9.41 4.79
CA ARG A 150 23.93 -9.73 5.13
C ARG A 150 24.68 -8.45 5.54
N ARG A 151 25.64 -8.55 6.47
CA ARG A 151 26.40 -7.39 7.03
C ARG A 151 26.95 -6.44 5.94
N GLY A 152 27.52 -6.96 4.86
CA GLY A 152 28.06 -6.13 3.76
C GLY A 152 27.03 -5.43 2.88
N ALA A 153 25.74 -5.78 2.97
CA ALA A 153 24.65 -5.18 2.21
C ALA A 153 23.74 -4.31 3.07
N TRP A 154 24.08 -4.09 4.36
CA TRP A 154 23.22 -3.42 5.32
C TRP A 154 22.90 -1.97 4.91
N LEU A 155 23.92 -1.15 4.64
CA LEU A 155 23.75 0.26 4.24
C LEU A 155 22.88 0.41 3.00
N ARG A 156 23.13 -0.42 1.97
CA ARG A 156 22.32 -0.43 0.74
C ARG A 156 20.87 -0.86 1.01
N SER A 157 20.66 -1.84 1.88
CA SER A 157 19.33 -2.33 2.25
C SER A 157 18.56 -1.28 3.06
N CYS A 158 19.22 -0.58 3.97
CA CYS A 158 18.65 0.54 4.71
C CYS A 158 18.31 1.70 3.79
N GLY A 159 19.20 2.08 2.87
CA GLY A 159 18.95 3.14 1.89
C GLY A 159 17.75 2.83 0.98
N LEU A 160 17.69 1.61 0.44
CA LEU A 160 16.52 1.16 -0.35
C LEU A 160 15.25 1.07 0.50
N GLY A 161 15.35 0.64 1.76
CA GLY A 161 14.24 0.64 2.71
C GLY A 161 13.69 2.05 2.94
N LEU A 162 14.57 3.02 3.13
CA LEU A 162 14.19 4.43 3.31
C LEU A 162 13.56 5.02 2.05
N LEU A 163 14.10 4.72 0.86
CA LEU A 163 13.50 5.15 -0.41
C LEU A 163 12.12 4.54 -0.63
N ARG A 164 11.93 3.26 -0.29
CA ARG A 164 10.62 2.60 -0.35
C ARG A 164 9.65 3.21 0.67
N PHE A 165 10.11 3.50 1.88
CA PHE A 165 9.31 4.19 2.87
C PHE A 165 8.88 5.58 2.38
N ALA A 166 9.81 6.38 1.85
CA ALA A 166 9.52 7.71 1.30
C ALA A 166 8.52 7.62 0.13
N ALA A 167 8.69 6.64 -0.76
CA ALA A 167 7.74 6.39 -1.85
C ALA A 167 6.35 5.97 -1.35
N LEU A 168 6.28 5.21 -0.24
CA LEU A 168 5.00 4.86 0.37
C LEU A 168 4.33 6.07 1.04
N ALA A 169 5.09 6.91 1.72
CA ALA A 169 4.59 8.18 2.28
C ALA A 169 4.07 9.11 1.17
N TRP A 170 4.81 9.23 0.08
CA TRP A 170 4.36 9.91 -1.14
C TRP A 170 3.04 9.33 -1.66
N ALA A 171 2.96 8.00 -1.79
CA ALA A 171 1.76 7.33 -2.28
C ALA A 171 0.55 7.68 -1.42
N LEU A 172 0.66 7.52 -0.09
CA LEU A 172 -0.44 7.80 0.84
C LEU A 172 -0.82 9.29 0.87
N GLY A 173 0.15 10.20 0.75
CA GLY A 173 -0.11 11.63 0.61
C GLY A 173 -0.91 11.95 -0.66
N LEU A 174 -0.52 11.36 -1.80
CA LEU A 174 -1.22 11.57 -3.06
C LEU A 174 -2.63 10.97 -3.06
N LEU A 175 -2.81 9.78 -2.46
CA LEU A 175 -4.14 9.19 -2.26
C LEU A 175 -5.00 10.03 -1.31
N ALA A 176 -4.41 10.68 -0.31
CA ALA A 176 -5.14 11.59 0.58
C ALA A 176 -5.60 12.87 -0.10
N ALA A 177 -4.81 13.38 -1.06
CA ALA A 177 -5.19 14.53 -1.89
C ALA A 177 -6.25 14.20 -2.95
N ALA A 178 -6.56 12.92 -3.18
CA ALA A 178 -7.43 12.47 -4.28
C ALA A 178 -8.81 13.13 -4.28
N ARG A 179 -9.38 13.39 -3.10
CA ARG A 179 -10.65 14.11 -2.95
C ARG A 179 -10.56 15.53 -3.52
N ASP A 180 -9.53 16.26 -3.15
CA ASP A 180 -9.29 17.65 -3.56
C ASP A 180 -8.92 17.74 -5.05
N LEU A 181 -8.45 16.64 -5.65
CA LEU A 181 -8.12 16.52 -7.07
C LEU A 181 -9.32 16.20 -7.98
N GLY A 182 -10.54 16.09 -7.45
CA GLY A 182 -11.77 15.90 -8.24
C GLY A 182 -12.55 14.62 -7.95
N LEU A 183 -12.20 13.88 -6.90
CA LEU A 183 -12.91 12.67 -6.48
C LEU A 183 -13.86 12.90 -5.28
N ALA A 184 -14.22 14.14 -4.97
CA ALA A 184 -15.06 14.47 -3.82
C ALA A 184 -16.49 13.89 -3.83
N GLY A 185 -17.00 13.49 -4.99
CA GLY A 185 -18.31 12.83 -5.11
C GLY A 185 -18.29 11.34 -4.76
N PHE A 186 -17.15 10.67 -4.92
CA PHE A 186 -17.00 9.25 -4.64
C PHE A 186 -16.50 9.06 -3.19
N PRO A 187 -17.03 8.08 -2.43
CA PRO A 187 -17.92 6.99 -2.83
C PRO A 187 -19.42 7.26 -2.63
N ARG A 188 -19.87 8.50 -2.41
CA ARG A 188 -21.31 8.79 -2.28
C ARG A 188 -22.05 8.57 -3.60
N LEU A 189 -21.38 8.93 -4.69
CA LEU A 189 -21.80 8.69 -6.07
C LEU A 189 -20.83 7.67 -6.71
N PRO A 190 -21.31 6.88 -7.68
CA PRO A 190 -20.45 5.98 -8.43
C PRO A 190 -19.40 6.77 -9.22
N LEU A 191 -18.23 6.17 -9.47
CA LEU A 191 -17.20 6.77 -10.30
C LEU A 191 -17.73 6.95 -11.73
N SER A 192 -17.76 8.19 -12.22
CA SER A 192 -17.93 8.42 -13.65
C SER A 192 -16.71 7.91 -14.43
N GLY A 193 -16.84 7.71 -15.75
CA GLY A 193 -15.71 7.28 -16.59
C GLY A 193 -14.47 8.19 -16.47
N ALA A 194 -14.69 9.51 -16.42
CA ALA A 194 -13.61 10.49 -16.23
C ALA A 194 -12.98 10.39 -14.83
N GLN A 195 -13.78 10.21 -13.78
CA GLN A 195 -13.30 10.03 -12.41
C GLN A 195 -12.57 8.69 -12.23
N ALA A 196 -13.01 7.63 -12.90
CA ALA A 196 -12.31 6.34 -12.90
C ALA A 196 -10.93 6.45 -13.56
N ALA A 197 -10.83 7.17 -14.69
CA ALA A 197 -9.56 7.44 -15.34
C ALA A 197 -8.62 8.26 -14.43
N LEU A 198 -9.13 9.32 -13.79
CA LEU A 198 -8.40 10.13 -12.82
C LEU A 198 -7.95 9.32 -11.59
N ALA A 199 -8.82 8.48 -11.04
CA ALA A 199 -8.47 7.60 -9.94
C ALA A 199 -7.35 6.63 -10.35
N GLY A 200 -7.42 6.07 -11.56
CA GLY A 200 -6.38 5.21 -12.12
C GLY A 200 -5.04 5.93 -12.28
N THR A 201 -5.03 7.16 -12.79
CA THR A 201 -3.79 7.95 -12.94
C THR A 201 -3.20 8.34 -11.59
N ILE A 202 -4.03 8.70 -10.60
CA ILE A 202 -3.59 8.99 -9.23
C ILE A 202 -2.96 7.74 -8.60
N VAL A 203 -3.61 6.57 -8.70
CA VAL A 203 -3.09 5.30 -8.17
C VAL A 203 -1.78 4.92 -8.85
N LEU A 204 -1.69 5.10 -10.16
CA LEU A 204 -0.46 4.88 -10.91
C LEU A 204 0.66 5.80 -10.39
N ALA A 205 0.42 7.11 -10.33
CA ALA A 205 1.40 8.09 -9.85
C ALA A 205 1.80 7.87 -8.38
N ALA A 206 0.88 7.36 -7.55
CA ALA A 206 1.12 7.06 -6.15
C ALA A 206 2.08 5.86 -5.99
N PHE A 207 1.80 4.74 -6.64
CA PHE A 207 2.52 3.48 -6.39
C PHE A 207 3.64 3.16 -7.38
N LEU A 208 3.74 3.88 -8.49
CA LEU A 208 4.81 3.66 -9.47
C LEU A 208 6.21 3.84 -8.87
N PRO A 209 6.53 4.91 -8.08
CA PRO A 209 7.84 5.06 -7.47
C PRO A 209 8.20 3.89 -6.54
N HIS A 210 7.26 3.46 -5.70
CA HIS A 210 7.47 2.35 -4.77
C HIS A 210 7.71 1.02 -5.51
N THR A 211 7.01 0.82 -6.63
CA THR A 211 7.16 -0.35 -7.50
C THR A 211 8.54 -0.35 -8.20
N ILE A 212 8.99 0.80 -8.70
CA ILE A 212 10.31 0.97 -9.31
C ILE A 212 11.41 0.62 -8.30
N PHE A 213 11.35 1.14 -7.07
CA PHE A 213 12.34 0.80 -6.04
C PHE A 213 12.33 -0.69 -5.67
N GLY A 214 11.17 -1.36 -5.78
CA GLY A 214 11.06 -2.82 -5.62
C GLY A 214 11.83 -3.61 -6.68
N LEU A 215 12.04 -3.06 -7.88
CA LEU A 215 12.79 -3.70 -8.97
C LEU A 215 14.31 -3.62 -8.80
N ILE A 216 14.81 -2.72 -7.94
CA ILE A 216 16.26 -2.44 -7.75
C ILE A 216 16.91 -3.43 -6.75
N GLY A 217 16.18 -4.48 -6.34
CA GLY A 217 16.61 -5.47 -5.36
C GLY A 217 17.89 -6.25 -5.74
N PRO A 218 18.53 -6.93 -4.76
CA PRO A 218 19.79 -7.63 -4.98
C PRO A 218 19.63 -8.69 -6.08
N ARG A 219 20.44 -8.58 -7.15
CA ARG A 219 20.61 -9.69 -8.09
C ARG A 219 21.19 -10.86 -7.30
N ALA A 220 20.58 -12.03 -7.40
CA ALA A 220 21.20 -13.25 -6.90
C ALA A 220 22.60 -13.34 -7.53
N SER A 221 23.63 -13.32 -6.68
CA SER A 221 25.01 -13.45 -7.13
C SER A 221 25.14 -14.80 -7.82
N VAL A 222 25.37 -14.78 -9.13
CA VAL A 222 25.70 -15.96 -9.93
C VAL A 222 27.17 -16.25 -9.67
N GLU A 223 27.49 -16.74 -8.47
CA GLU A 223 28.87 -17.14 -8.15
C GLU A 223 28.86 -18.11 -6.96
N THR A 224 28.74 -19.40 -7.27
CA THR A 224 29.80 -20.39 -7.04
C THR A 224 29.30 -21.75 -7.53
N THR A 225 29.98 -22.28 -8.54
CA THR A 225 29.94 -23.67 -8.98
C THR A 225 30.15 -24.58 -7.76
N PRO A 226 29.39 -25.66 -7.55
CA PRO A 226 29.82 -26.71 -6.64
C PRO A 226 31.05 -27.36 -7.27
N GLY A 227 32.23 -26.97 -6.77
CA GLY A 227 33.44 -27.73 -6.97
C GLY A 227 33.22 -29.14 -6.42
N ARG A 228 33.53 -30.12 -7.26
CA ARG A 228 33.55 -31.55 -6.95
C ARG A 228 34.34 -31.80 -5.67
N GLY A 229 33.78 -32.61 -4.78
CA GLY A 229 34.45 -33.42 -3.78
C GLY A 229 33.82 -34.80 -3.82
#